data_AF-D8SXD1-F1
#
_entry.id   AF-D8SXD1-F1
#
_cell.length_a   1.000
_cell.length_b   1.000
_cell.length_c   1.000
_cell.angle_alpha   90.00
_cell.angle_beta   90.00
_cell.angle_gamma   90.00
#
_symmetry.space_group_name_H-M   'P 1'
#
loop_
_entity.id
_entity.type
_entity.pdbx_description
1 polymer ?
#
loop_
_entity_poly.entity_id
_entity_poly.type
_entity_poly.pdbx_seq_one_letter_code
_entity_poly.pdbx_strand_id
1 'polypeptide(L)'
;LRHSSVSAFLTHCGWNSTLESICAGVPMICWPCFFEQRLNCKDIVDVWKVGIRLDDRGRDGTRGDKFPARVEEVVCGMIRGELGLRTREKIWELRDGCRKA
;
A
#
# COMPACT_ATOMS: atom_id res chain seq x y z
N LEU A 1 -9.74 -9.57 -3.04
CA LEU A 1 -9.69 -8.45 -2.07
C LEU A 1 -10.98 -8.21 -1.28
N ARG A 2 -12.18 -8.55 -1.78
CA ARG A 2 -13.46 -8.22 -1.12
C ARG A 2 -13.82 -9.03 0.14
N HIS A 3 -12.99 -9.98 0.57
CA HIS A 3 -13.27 -10.76 1.77
C HIS A 3 -12.91 -9.98 3.03
N SER A 4 -13.79 -10.00 4.05
CA SER A 4 -13.63 -9.19 5.28
C SER A 4 -12.36 -9.51 6.08
N SER A 5 -11.83 -10.74 5.96
CA SER A 5 -10.57 -11.14 6.61
C SER A 5 -9.31 -10.60 5.93
N VAL A 6 -9.41 -9.95 4.76
CA VAL A 6 -8.24 -9.36 4.07
C VAL A 6 -7.88 -8.04 4.70
N SER A 7 -6.65 -7.93 5.23
CA SER A 7 -6.20 -6.75 5.97
C SER A 7 -5.42 -5.74 5.14
N ALA A 8 -4.59 -6.22 4.20
CA ALA A 8 -3.72 -5.44 3.33
C ALA A 8 -3.40 -6.20 2.03
N PHE A 9 -2.92 -5.47 1.02
CA PHE A 9 -2.57 -6.02 -0.29
C PHE A 9 -1.15 -5.61 -0.71
N LEU A 10 -0.24 -6.59 -0.84
CA LEU A 10 1.08 -6.35 -1.44
C LEU A 10 0.94 -6.24 -2.96
N THR A 11 1.37 -5.11 -3.52
CA THR A 11 1.24 -4.79 -4.94
C THR A 11 2.48 -4.12 -5.49
N HIS A 12 2.72 -4.33 -6.78
CA HIS A 12 3.75 -3.59 -7.52
C HIS A 12 3.27 -2.20 -7.98
N CYS A 13 2.07 -1.76 -7.56
CA CYS A 13 1.50 -0.45 -7.87
C CYS A 13 1.13 -0.24 -9.35
N GLY A 14 0.90 -1.30 -10.12
CA GLY A 14 0.28 -1.18 -11.44
C GLY A 14 -1.14 -0.63 -11.32
N TRP A 15 -1.57 0.18 -12.29
CA TRP A 15 -2.80 0.96 -12.19
C TRP A 15 -4.05 0.10 -11.92
N ASN A 16 -4.18 -1.05 -12.58
CA ASN A 16 -5.30 -1.96 -12.38
C ASN A 16 -5.37 -2.48 -10.94
N SER A 17 -4.25 -2.97 -10.40
CA SER A 17 -4.18 -3.46 -9.02
C SER A 17 -4.44 -2.36 -8.00
N THR A 18 -3.99 -1.13 -8.28
CA THR A 18 -4.30 0.04 -7.47
C THR A 18 -5.81 0.30 -7.42
N LEU A 19 -6.48 0.30 -8.57
CA LEU A 19 -7.93 0.49 -8.65
C LEU A 19 -8.70 -0.64 -7.96
N GLU A 20 -8.31 -1.91 -8.16
CA GLU A 20 -8.91 -3.04 -7.45
C GLU A 20 -8.83 -2.89 -5.92
N SER A 21 -7.70 -2.41 -5.42
CA SER A 21 -7.49 -2.17 -3.99
C SER A 21 -8.38 -1.05 -3.46
N ILE A 22 -8.48 0.07 -4.19
CA ILE A 22 -9.34 1.20 -3.85
C ILE A 22 -10.81 0.76 -3.85
N CYS A 23 -11.27 0.10 -4.92
CA CYS A 23 -12.65 -0.39 -5.03
C CYS A 23 -13.00 -1.41 -3.92
N ALA A 24 -12.05 -2.24 -3.51
CA ALA A 24 -12.22 -3.16 -2.39
C ALA A 24 -12.10 -2.48 -1.01
N GLY A 25 -11.49 -1.30 -0.93
CA GLY A 25 -11.18 -0.63 0.33
C GLY A 25 -10.12 -1.36 1.15
N VAL A 26 -9.11 -1.91 0.48
CA VAL A 26 -7.99 -2.65 1.11
C VAL A 26 -6.70 -1.85 0.99
N PRO A 27 -6.03 -1.49 2.09
CA PRO A 27 -4.76 -0.77 2.07
C PRO A 27 -3.63 -1.50 1.34
N MET A 28 -2.69 -0.75 0.77
CA MET A 28 -1.62 -1.30 -0.07
C MET A 28 -0.25 -1.32 0.63
N ILE A 29 0.48 -2.41 0.48
CA ILE A 29 1.93 -2.47 0.68
C ILE A 29 2.55 -2.35 -0.71
N CYS A 30 3.31 -1.28 -0.93
CA CYS A 30 3.73 -0.85 -2.26
C CYS A 30 5.17 -1.26 -2.55
N TRP A 31 5.37 -2.12 -3.54
CA TRP A 31 6.69 -2.56 -4.01
C TRP A 31 6.84 -2.38 -5.54
N PRO A 32 7.03 -1.14 -6.02
CA PRO A 32 7.10 -0.87 -7.45
C PRO A 32 8.32 -1.49 -8.11
N CYS A 33 8.16 -1.97 -9.34
CA CYS A 33 9.20 -2.63 -10.13
C CYS A 33 9.68 -1.79 -11.32
N PHE A 34 8.77 -1.37 -12.21
CA PHE A 34 9.09 -0.76 -13.51
C PHE A 34 7.95 0.17 -14.02
N PHE A 35 8.21 0.91 -15.10
CA PHE A 35 7.28 1.88 -15.71
C PHE A 35 6.75 2.94 -14.72
N GLU A 36 5.46 3.27 -14.80
CA GLU A 36 4.76 4.29 -14.01
C GLU A 36 4.49 3.87 -12.57
N GLN A 37 4.77 2.62 -12.20
CA GLN A 37 4.52 2.07 -10.87
C GLN A 37 5.13 2.89 -9.74
N ARG A 38 6.28 3.54 -9.99
CA ARG A 38 6.92 4.43 -9.02
C ARG A 38 6.14 5.73 -8.80
N LEU A 39 5.53 6.27 -9.86
CA LEU A 39 4.65 7.43 -9.79
C LEU A 39 3.35 7.06 -9.07
N ASN A 40 2.71 5.94 -9.47
CA ASN A 40 1.53 5.43 -8.77
C ASN A 40 1.82 5.18 -7.28
N CYS A 41 2.98 4.61 -6.95
CA CYS A 41 3.41 4.41 -5.57
C CYS A 41 3.58 5.73 -4.81
N LYS A 42 3.99 6.81 -5.48
CA LYS A 42 4.04 8.15 -4.90
C LYS A 42 2.65 8.66 -4.58
N ASP A 43 1.70 8.52 -5.50
CA ASP A 43 0.32 8.95 -5.27
C ASP A 43 -0.35 8.13 -4.14
N ILE A 44 -0.18 6.81 -4.14
CA ILE A 44 -0.72 5.92 -3.11
C ILE A 44 -0.24 6.28 -1.71
N VAL A 45 1.08 6.49 -1.56
CA VAL A 45 1.73 6.64 -0.25
C VAL A 45 1.69 8.09 0.22
N ASP A 46 2.05 9.04 -0.66
CA ASP A 46 2.32 10.42 -0.26
C ASP A 46 1.08 11.31 -0.41
N VAL A 47 0.24 11.06 -1.42
CA VAL A 47 -0.94 11.89 -1.73
C VAL A 47 -2.18 11.32 -1.06
N TRP A 48 -2.58 10.10 -1.40
CA TRP A 48 -3.81 9.47 -0.89
C TRP A 48 -3.63 8.88 0.51
N LYS A 49 -2.39 8.55 0.89
CA LYS A 49 -2.06 7.96 2.21
C LYS A 49 -2.80 6.65 2.49
N VAL A 50 -3.03 5.86 1.44
CA VAL A 50 -3.77 4.58 1.48
C VAL A 50 -2.85 3.36 1.42
N GLY A 51 -1.54 3.57 1.56
CA GLY A 51 -0.56 2.50 1.58
C GLY A 51 0.80 2.92 2.11
N ILE A 52 1.72 1.98 2.18
CA ILE A 52 3.10 2.18 2.64
C ILE A 52 4.09 1.61 1.63
N ARG A 53 5.21 2.31 1.41
CA ARG A 53 6.28 1.85 0.54
C ARG A 53 7.16 0.82 1.27
N LEU A 54 7.32 -0.35 0.65
CA LEU A 54 8.18 -1.44 1.14
C LEU A 54 9.64 -1.27 0.73
N ASP A 55 9.90 -0.68 -0.45
CA ASP A 55 11.23 -0.57 -1.06
C ASP A 55 11.66 0.91 -1.23
N ASP A 56 12.76 1.31 -0.61
CA ASP A 56 13.50 2.54 -0.93
C ASP A 56 14.73 2.17 -1.78
N ARG A 57 14.55 2.02 -3.10
CA ARG A 57 15.65 1.75 -4.04
C ARG A 57 16.63 2.92 -4.21
N GLY A 58 16.91 3.75 -3.19
CA GLY A 58 17.79 4.90 -3.40
C GLY A 58 18.36 5.62 -2.19
N ARG A 59 18.00 5.32 -0.94
CA ARG A 59 18.49 6.13 0.20
C ARG A 59 19.17 5.40 1.34
N ASP A 60 18.94 4.09 1.55
CA ASP A 60 19.40 3.46 2.80
C ASP A 60 19.91 2.01 2.70
N GLY A 61 20.01 1.44 1.49
CA GLY A 61 20.48 0.06 1.35
C GLY A 61 19.43 -0.99 1.76
N THR A 62 18.14 -0.67 1.66
CA THR A 62 17.03 -1.61 1.93
C THR A 62 17.03 -2.86 1.04
N ARG A 63 17.85 -2.93 -0.02
CA ARG A 63 18.20 -4.20 -0.69
C ARG A 63 19.49 -4.76 -0.08
N GLY A 64 19.35 -5.59 0.94
CA GLY A 64 20.44 -6.22 1.68
C GLY A 64 19.92 -6.95 2.92
N ASP A 65 20.79 -7.23 3.90
CA ASP A 65 20.46 -8.03 5.10
C ASP A 65 19.29 -7.47 5.94
N LYS A 66 18.97 -6.18 5.79
CA LYS A 66 17.88 -5.51 6.51
C LYS A 66 16.50 -5.70 5.85
N PHE A 67 16.44 -6.20 4.62
CA PHE A 67 15.18 -6.33 3.89
C PHE A 67 14.15 -7.24 4.60
N PRO A 68 14.52 -8.42 5.12
CA PRO A 68 13.56 -9.28 5.83
C PRO A 68 12.95 -8.59 7.05
N ALA A 69 13.75 -7.88 7.85
CA ALA A 69 13.28 -7.14 9.01
C ALA A 69 12.29 -6.03 8.62
N ARG A 70 12.54 -5.34 7.50
CA ARG A 70 11.62 -4.32 6.98
C ARG A 70 10.29 -4.92 6.51
N VAL A 71 10.32 -6.08 5.85
CA VAL A 71 9.11 -6.80 5.45
C VAL A 71 8.28 -7.17 6.67
N GLU A 72 8.92 -7.73 7.70
CA GLU A 72 8.25 -8.08 8.95
C GLU A 72 7.63 -6.86 9.63
N GLU A 73 8.38 -5.77 9.78
CA GLU A 73 7.91 -4.50 10.35
C GLU A 73 6.65 -3.99 9.64
N VAL A 74 6.70 -3.91 8.30
CA VAL A 74 5.60 -3.39 7.49
C VAL A 74 4.39 -4.31 7.55
N VAL A 75 4.57 -5.63 7.40
CA VAL A 75 3.47 -6.60 7.43
C VAL A 75 2.81 -6.61 8.82
N CYS A 76 3.59 -6.67 9.90
CA CYS A 76 3.06 -6.61 11.26
C CYS A 76 2.35 -5.28 11.53
N GLY A 77 2.92 -4.16 11.09
CA GLY A 77 2.31 -2.84 11.21
C GLY A 77 0.98 -2.70 10.47
N MET A 78 0.85 -3.33 9.29
CA MET A 78 -0.39 -3.31 8.49
C MET A 78 -1.46 -4.28 9.03
N ILE A 79 -1.07 -5.42 9.60
CA ILE A 79 -2.03 -6.41 10.10
C ILE A 79 -2.48 -6.09 11.53
N ARG A 80 -1.56 -5.69 12.41
CA ARG A 80 -1.78 -5.58 13.86
C ARG A 80 -1.54 -4.17 14.41
N GLY A 81 -0.91 -3.30 13.65
CA GLY A 81 -0.49 -1.97 14.10
C GLY A 81 -1.43 -0.83 13.69
N GLU A 82 -1.16 0.34 14.26
CA GLU A 82 -1.89 1.59 13.95
C GLU A 82 -1.71 2.04 12.49
N LEU A 83 -0.62 1.63 11.83
CA LEU A 83 -0.41 1.88 10.41
C LEU A 83 -1.53 1.26 9.56
N GLY A 84 -1.91 0.01 9.83
CA GLY A 84 -3.00 -0.67 9.13
C GLY A 84 -4.36 0.00 9.36
N LEU A 85 -4.62 0.47 10.59
CA LEU A 85 -5.86 1.17 10.93
C LEU A 85 -5.99 2.50 10.19
N ARG A 86 -4.95 3.34 10.23
CA ARG A 86 -4.94 4.66 9.59
C ARG A 86 -5.08 4.57 8.07
N THR A 87 -4.36 3.65 7.45
CA THR A 87 -4.44 3.45 5.99
C THR A 87 -5.79 2.87 5.56
N ARG A 88 -6.44 2.04 6.40
CA ARG A 88 -7.78 1.51 6.15
C ARG A 88 -8.86 2.59 6.20
N GLU A 89 -8.79 3.49 7.18
CA GLU A 89 -9.70 4.63 7.25
C GLU A 89 -9.59 5.49 5.97
N LYS A 90 -8.36 5.85 5.57
CA LYS A 90 -8.11 6.65 4.36
C LYS A 90 -8.63 5.99 3.08
N ILE A 91 -8.45 4.67 2.92
CA ILE A 91 -8.90 4.01 1.70
C ILE A 91 -10.43 3.85 1.64
N TRP A 92 -11.12 3.80 2.79
CA TRP A 92 -12.57 3.83 2.82
C TRP A 92 -13.13 5.21 2.45
N GLU A 93 -12.53 6.29 2.97
CA GLU A 93 -12.85 7.66 2.53
C GLU A 93 -12.70 7.79 1.00
N LEU A 94 -11.56 7.33 0.47
CA LEU A 94 -11.29 7.39 -0.97
C LEU A 94 -12.29 6.54 -1.78
N ARG A 95 -12.51 5.28 -1.39
CA ARG A 95 -13.46 4.38 -2.04
C ARG A 95 -14.87 4.96 -2.09
N ASP A 96 -15.34 5.51 -0.98
CA ASP A 96 -16.69 6.02 -0.86
C ASP A 96 -16.85 7.37 -1.57
N GLY A 97 -15.78 8.16 -1.68
CA GLY A 97 -15.69 9.30 -2.59
C GLY A 97 -15.81 8.89 -4.07
N CYS A 98 -15.08 7.86 -4.50
CA CYS A 98 -15.12 7.36 -5.87
C CYS A 98 -16.49 6.80 -6.28
N ARG A 99 -17.29 6.27 -5.34
CA ARG A 99 -18.65 5.76 -5.63
C ARG A 99 -19.68 6.85 -5.95
N LYS A 100 -19.35 8.10 -5.64
CA LYS A 100 -20.23 9.26 -5.84
C LYS A 100 -19.88 10.08 -7.10
N ALA A 101 -18.79 9.71 -7.77
CA ALA A 101 -18.33 10.31 -9.03
C ALA A 101 -18.94 9.56 -10.22
#